data_AF-A0A521UQ31-F1
#
_entry.id   AF-A0A521UQ31-F1
#
_cell.length_a   1.000
_cell.length_b   1.000
_cell.length_c   1.000
_cell.angle_alpha   90.00
_cell.angle_beta   90.00
_cell.angle_gamma   90.00
#
_symmetry.space_group_name_H-M   'P 1'
#
loop_
_entity.id
_entity.type
_entity.pdbx_description
1 polymer ?
#
loop_
_entity_poly.entity_id
_entity_poly.type
_entity_poly.pdbx_seq_one_letter_code
_entity_poly.pdbx_strand_id
1 'polypeptide(L)'
;MELEKHVRGIYGCTRCGVCVHKYNPWGTKKVCPIREHTAGLEPYSSRGRNQIAKAVLEGTLPLSSELAEVAYRCLLCGNCRVACGALDMENGGKPLISQPHQMKALRADLFAAGVELPEAVNMFCNAIEKAANVFGAPPAERADWLP
;
A
#
# COMPACT_ATOMS: atom_id res chain seq x y z
N MET A 1 -2.51 16.69 -0.37
CA MET A 1 -2.49 15.27 0.05
C MET A 1 -1.15 14.64 -0.35
N GLU A 2 -0.56 13.77 0.45
CA GLU A 2 0.64 13.00 0.07
C GLU A 2 0.43 12.21 -1.23
N LEU A 3 -0.79 11.71 -1.46
CA LEU A 3 -1.17 10.99 -2.66
C LEU A 3 -1.03 11.82 -3.96
N GLU A 4 -1.10 13.15 -3.88
CA GLU A 4 -0.94 14.05 -5.05
C GLU A 4 0.44 13.92 -5.69
N LYS A 5 1.47 13.57 -4.90
CA LYS A 5 2.84 13.31 -5.40
C LYS A 5 2.90 12.12 -6.38
N HIS A 6 1.83 11.34 -6.47
CA HIS A 6 1.75 10.14 -7.29
C HIS A 6 0.73 10.22 -8.44
N VAL A 7 0.16 11.40 -8.73
CA VAL A 7 -0.87 11.62 -9.77
C VAL A 7 -0.49 10.97 -11.10
N ARG A 8 0.73 11.21 -11.60
CA ARG A 8 1.19 10.66 -12.89
C ARG A 8 1.09 9.12 -12.94
N GLY A 9 1.52 8.44 -11.88
CA GLY A 9 1.44 6.98 -11.78
C GLY A 9 0.03 6.44 -11.52
N ILE A 10 -0.83 7.22 -10.86
CA ILE A 10 -2.23 6.86 -10.59
C ILE A 10 -3.04 6.93 -11.88
N TYR A 11 -2.96 8.05 -12.59
CA TYR A 11 -3.66 8.29 -13.86
C TYR A 11 -3.05 7.52 -15.04
N GLY A 12 -1.77 7.15 -14.96
CA GLY A 12 -1.11 6.32 -15.96
C GLY A 12 -1.54 4.84 -15.97
N CYS A 13 -2.38 4.40 -15.02
CA CYS A 13 -2.85 3.02 -14.99
C CYS A 13 -3.90 2.73 -16.09
N THR A 14 -3.54 1.87 -17.04
CA THR A 14 -4.44 1.42 -18.12
C THR A 14 -5.38 0.27 -17.71
N ARG A 15 -5.32 -0.19 -16.45
CA ARG A 15 -6.17 -1.26 -15.89
C ARG A 15 -6.03 -2.63 -16.57
N CYS A 16 -4.90 -2.89 -17.25
CA CYS A 16 -4.65 -4.10 -18.05
C CYS A 16 -4.70 -5.45 -17.28
N GLY A 17 -4.57 -5.44 -15.95
CA GLY A 17 -4.67 -6.68 -15.15
C GLY A 17 -3.37 -7.49 -15.00
N VAL A 18 -2.25 -7.04 -15.58
CA VAL A 18 -0.92 -7.68 -15.42
C VAL A 18 -0.51 -7.82 -13.94
N CYS A 19 -0.95 -6.89 -13.10
CA CYS A 19 -0.73 -6.94 -11.66
C CYS A 19 -1.54 -8.01 -10.90
N VAL A 20 -2.34 -8.81 -11.62
CA VAL A 20 -3.08 -9.97 -11.11
C VAL A 20 -2.62 -11.23 -11.87
N HIS A 21 -2.67 -11.16 -13.20
CA HIS A 21 -2.27 -12.23 -14.11
C HIS A 21 -1.34 -11.66 -15.18
N LYS A 22 -0.01 -11.84 -15.01
CA LYS A 22 0.96 -11.39 -16.00
C LYS A 22 0.99 -12.40 -17.15
N TYR A 23 0.79 -11.89 -18.36
CA TYR A 23 0.94 -12.67 -19.57
C TYR A 23 2.43 -12.73 -19.93
N ASN A 24 3.10 -13.83 -19.57
CA ASN A 24 4.50 -14.12 -19.92
C ASN A 24 4.71 -15.64 -20.09
N PRO A 25 5.81 -16.09 -20.70
CA PRO A 25 6.08 -17.52 -20.92
C PRO A 25 6.14 -18.34 -19.62
N TRP A 26 6.52 -17.71 -18.50
CA TRP A 26 6.59 -18.36 -17.18
C TRP A 26 5.25 -18.39 -16.43
N GLY A 27 4.18 -17.82 -17.02
CA GLY A 27 2.84 -17.82 -16.43
C GLY A 27 2.76 -17.20 -15.04
N THR A 28 3.39 -16.04 -14.80
CA THR A 28 3.36 -15.38 -13.48
C THR A 28 1.93 -14.96 -13.11
N LYS A 29 1.27 -15.78 -12.30
CA LYS A 29 -0.06 -15.56 -11.73
C LYS A 29 0.08 -15.15 -10.26
N LYS A 30 -1.04 -14.78 -9.61
CA LYS A 30 -1.11 -14.65 -8.15
C LYS A 30 -0.17 -13.57 -7.59
N VAL A 31 -0.05 -12.46 -8.29
CA VAL A 31 0.95 -11.41 -8.00
C VAL A 31 0.74 -10.78 -6.62
N CYS A 32 -0.51 -10.53 -6.20
CA CYS A 32 -0.78 -9.94 -4.90
C CYS A 32 -1.14 -11.03 -3.88
N PRO A 33 -0.32 -11.31 -2.86
CA PRO A 33 -0.61 -12.36 -1.89
C PRO A 33 -1.92 -12.10 -1.13
N ILE A 34 -2.21 -10.83 -0.80
CA ILE A 34 -3.43 -10.45 -0.10
C ILE A 34 -4.67 -10.80 -0.91
N ARG A 35 -4.66 -10.56 -2.22
CA ARG A 35 -5.79 -10.90 -3.08
C ARG A 35 -6.05 -12.41 -3.08
N GLU A 36 -5.00 -13.21 -3.11
CA GLU A 36 -5.07 -14.67 -3.21
C GLU A 36 -5.46 -15.35 -1.89
N HIS A 37 -5.19 -14.70 -0.76
CA HIS A 37 -5.57 -15.17 0.58
C HIS A 37 -6.77 -14.41 1.16
N THR A 38 -7.53 -13.71 0.33
CA THR A 38 -8.83 -13.10 0.67
C THR A 38 -9.86 -13.49 -0.39
N ALA A 39 -11.02 -12.84 -0.42
CA ALA A 39 -12.09 -13.09 -1.39
C ALA A 39 -11.73 -12.76 -2.86
N GLY A 40 -10.47 -12.47 -3.20
CA GLY A 40 -10.07 -12.21 -4.59
C GLY A 40 -10.52 -10.86 -5.15
N LEU A 41 -11.00 -9.95 -4.30
CA LEU A 41 -11.62 -8.69 -4.71
C LEU A 41 -10.61 -7.65 -5.22
N GLU A 42 -11.12 -6.75 -6.04
CA GLU A 42 -10.35 -5.73 -6.75
C GLU A 42 -9.63 -4.71 -5.83
N PRO A 43 -10.18 -4.27 -4.68
CA PRO A 43 -9.47 -3.41 -3.73
C PRO A 43 -8.15 -3.99 -3.23
N TYR A 44 -7.96 -5.31 -3.36
CA TYR A 44 -6.72 -5.99 -2.98
C TYR A 44 -5.77 -6.24 -4.15
N SER A 45 -6.11 -5.76 -5.34
CA SER A 45 -5.23 -5.74 -6.52
C SER A 45 -4.55 -4.38 -6.68
N SER A 46 -3.47 -4.30 -7.46
CA SER A 46 -2.81 -3.02 -7.76
C SER A 46 -3.66 -2.12 -8.65
N ARG A 47 -4.35 -2.66 -9.67
CA ARG A 47 -5.22 -1.84 -10.53
C ARG A 47 -6.43 -1.31 -9.77
N GLY A 48 -7.01 -2.09 -8.84
CA GLY A 48 -8.12 -1.64 -8.00
C GLY A 48 -7.71 -0.58 -7.01
N ARG A 49 -6.57 -0.75 -6.33
CA ARG A 49 -5.97 0.28 -5.47
C ARG A 49 -5.67 1.57 -6.23
N ASN A 50 -5.23 1.49 -7.48
CA ASN A 50 -5.08 2.67 -8.34
C ASN A 50 -6.42 3.38 -8.59
N GLN A 51 -7.50 2.64 -8.83
CA GLN A 51 -8.83 3.26 -9.00
C GLN A 51 -9.33 3.90 -7.70
N ILE A 52 -9.09 3.26 -6.55
CA ILE A 52 -9.38 3.83 -5.23
C ILE A 52 -8.59 5.13 -5.04
N ALA A 53 -7.28 5.12 -5.28
CA ALA A 53 -6.44 6.31 -5.16
C ALA A 53 -6.91 7.44 -6.10
N LYS A 54 -7.29 7.10 -7.33
CA LYS A 54 -7.88 8.05 -8.29
C LYS A 54 -9.19 8.63 -7.76
N ALA A 55 -10.10 7.80 -7.27
CA ALA A 55 -11.40 8.24 -6.74
C ALA A 55 -11.25 9.18 -5.53
N VAL A 56 -10.26 8.91 -4.66
CA VAL A 56 -9.88 9.78 -3.54
C VAL A 56 -9.38 11.14 -4.05
N LEU A 57 -8.45 11.16 -5.01
CA LEU A 57 -7.95 12.41 -5.60
C LEU A 57 -9.05 13.21 -6.33
N GLU A 58 -10.01 12.52 -6.93
CA GLU A 58 -11.18 13.13 -7.60
C GLU A 58 -12.28 13.56 -6.62
N GLY A 59 -12.12 13.30 -5.32
CA GLY A 59 -13.12 13.63 -4.29
C GLY A 59 -14.40 12.79 -4.37
N THR A 60 -14.40 11.71 -5.15
CA THR A 60 -15.56 10.82 -5.34
C THR A 60 -15.60 9.67 -4.32
N LEU A 61 -14.48 9.42 -3.63
CA LEU A 61 -14.38 8.48 -2.53
C LEU A 61 -13.80 9.22 -1.31
N PRO A 62 -14.59 9.46 -0.25
CA PRO A 62 -14.08 10.10 0.95
C PRO A 62 -13.08 9.21 1.68
N LEU A 63 -12.19 9.85 2.45
CA LEU A 63 -11.34 9.14 3.41
C LEU A 63 -12.22 8.59 4.56
N SER A 64 -12.11 7.29 4.83
CA SER A 64 -12.93 6.59 5.83
C SER A 64 -12.18 5.44 6.49
N SER A 65 -12.71 4.93 7.61
CA SER A 65 -12.10 3.80 8.33
C SER A 65 -12.11 2.51 7.48
N GLU A 66 -13.13 2.30 6.65
CA GLU A 66 -13.18 1.17 5.71
C GLU A 66 -12.10 1.30 4.63
N LEU A 67 -11.83 2.52 4.17
CA LEU A 67 -10.72 2.78 3.26
C LEU A 67 -9.38 2.53 3.95
N ALA A 68 -9.26 2.87 5.24
CA ALA A 68 -8.08 2.56 6.03
C ALA A 68 -7.84 1.05 6.12
N GLU A 69 -8.87 0.24 6.38
CA GLU A 69 -8.77 -1.21 6.35
C GLU A 69 -8.19 -1.72 5.02
N VAL A 70 -8.70 -1.23 3.89
CA VAL A 70 -8.18 -1.60 2.55
C VAL A 70 -6.72 -1.16 2.35
N ALA A 71 -6.40 0.09 2.71
CA ALA A 71 -5.06 0.66 2.53
C ALA A 71 -4.02 -0.05 3.39
N TYR A 72 -4.34 -0.35 4.66
CA TYR A 72 -3.45 -1.02 5.61
C TYR A 72 -3.30 -2.52 5.36
N ARG A 73 -4.28 -3.15 4.69
CA ARG A 73 -4.13 -4.56 4.25
C ARG A 73 -3.06 -4.77 3.18
N CYS A 74 -2.61 -3.72 2.49
CA CYS A 74 -1.47 -3.83 1.56
C CYS A 74 -0.16 -4.13 2.32
N LEU A 75 0.63 -5.13 1.92
CA LEU A 75 1.91 -5.40 2.60
C LEU A 75 3.05 -4.46 2.18
N LEU A 76 2.78 -3.54 1.24
CA LEU A 76 3.79 -2.70 0.59
C LEU A 76 4.97 -3.48 -0.04
N CYS A 77 4.78 -4.78 -0.35
CA CYS A 77 5.85 -5.67 -0.81
C CYS A 77 6.42 -5.35 -2.20
N GLY A 78 5.72 -4.52 -2.99
CA GLY A 78 6.19 -4.09 -4.32
C GLY A 78 6.10 -5.12 -5.45
N ASN A 79 5.60 -6.34 -5.21
CA ASN A 79 5.52 -7.37 -6.27
C ASN A 79 4.69 -6.90 -7.48
N CYS A 80 3.59 -6.19 -7.23
CA CYS A 80 2.77 -5.61 -8.29
C CYS A 80 3.50 -4.55 -9.15
N ARG A 81 4.45 -3.81 -8.57
CA ARG A 81 5.30 -2.86 -9.30
C ARG A 81 6.23 -3.60 -10.28
N VAL A 82 6.85 -4.68 -9.80
CA VAL A 82 7.73 -5.54 -10.62
C VAL A 82 6.93 -6.22 -11.73
N ALA A 83 5.73 -6.72 -11.42
CA ALA A 83 4.86 -7.34 -12.41
C ALA A 83 4.42 -6.35 -13.50
N CYS A 84 4.03 -5.13 -13.12
CA CYS A 84 3.42 -4.14 -14.02
C CYS A 84 4.30 -3.78 -15.22
N GLY A 85 5.60 -3.52 -14.99
CA GLY A 85 6.54 -3.18 -16.06
C GLY A 85 6.29 -1.84 -16.79
N ALA A 86 5.27 -1.06 -16.42
CA ALA A 86 5.03 0.26 -16.99
C ALA A 86 6.16 1.22 -16.56
N LEU A 87 6.80 1.85 -17.55
CA LEU A 87 7.94 2.74 -17.33
C LEU A 87 7.55 4.18 -17.62
N ASP A 88 8.09 5.08 -16.82
CA ASP A 88 7.98 6.52 -17.04
C ASP A 88 9.14 6.97 -17.93
N MET A 89 8.89 6.98 -19.23
CA MET A 89 9.92 7.29 -20.23
C MET A 89 10.42 8.73 -20.14
N GLU A 90 9.62 9.65 -19.60
CA GLU A 90 10.03 11.04 -19.37
C GLU A 90 10.93 11.19 -18.14
N ASN A 91 10.83 10.28 -17.16
CA ASN A 91 11.56 10.34 -15.89
C ASN A 91 12.62 9.23 -15.76
N GLY A 92 13.37 9.01 -16.83
CA GLY A 92 14.52 8.09 -16.84
C GLY A 92 14.14 6.61 -16.79
N GLY A 93 12.95 6.24 -17.29
CA GLY A 93 12.53 4.85 -17.40
C GLY A 93 12.25 4.17 -16.06
N LYS A 94 12.03 4.95 -14.99
CA LYS A 94 11.65 4.41 -13.67
C LYS A 94 10.23 3.80 -13.72
N PRO A 95 9.84 2.92 -12.79
CA PRO A 95 8.48 2.40 -12.75
C PRO A 95 7.45 3.53 -12.65
N LEU A 96 6.59 3.68 -13.66
CA LEU A 96 5.53 4.69 -13.72
C LEU A 96 4.52 4.49 -12.59
N ILE A 97 4.13 3.23 -12.37
CA ILE A 97 3.13 2.85 -11.38
C ILE A 97 3.84 2.24 -10.18
N SER A 98 3.75 2.92 -9.03
CA SER A 98 4.42 2.53 -7.79
C SER A 98 3.42 2.37 -6.65
N GLN A 99 2.64 1.31 -6.74
CA GLN A 99 1.61 0.94 -5.77
C GLN A 99 2.02 0.90 -4.29
N PRO A 100 3.18 0.37 -3.88
CA PRO A 100 3.59 0.46 -2.47
C PRO A 100 3.76 1.92 -2.01
N HIS A 101 4.24 2.83 -2.87
CA HIS A 101 4.39 4.24 -2.50
C HIS A 101 3.04 4.95 -2.49
N GLN A 102 2.17 4.67 -3.48
CA GLN A 102 0.80 5.19 -3.52
C GLN A 102 -0.01 4.78 -2.29
N MET A 103 0.06 3.51 -1.88
CA MET A 103 -0.64 3.04 -0.67
C MET A 103 -0.03 3.63 0.61
N LYS A 104 1.31 3.80 0.67
CA LYS A 104 1.95 4.48 1.80
C LYS A 104 1.50 5.94 1.90
N ALA A 105 1.40 6.64 0.77
CA ALA A 105 0.90 8.00 0.71
C ALA A 105 -0.57 8.09 1.16
N LEU A 106 -1.43 7.19 0.67
CA LEU A 106 -2.83 7.12 1.11
C LEU A 106 -2.95 6.87 2.62
N ARG A 107 -2.10 6.02 3.21
CA ARG A 107 -2.06 5.84 4.69
C ARG A 107 -1.69 7.11 5.43
N ALA A 108 -0.73 7.87 4.91
CA ALA A 108 -0.35 9.16 5.50
C ALA A 108 -1.49 10.17 5.43
N ASP A 109 -2.21 10.22 4.31
CA ASP A 109 -3.39 11.07 4.14
C ASP A 109 -4.53 10.68 5.09
N LEU A 110 -4.81 9.37 5.24
CA LEU A 110 -5.80 8.87 6.20
C LEU A 110 -5.46 9.29 7.63
N PHE A 111 -4.20 9.11 8.05
CA PHE A 111 -3.73 9.51 9.36
C PHE A 111 -3.83 11.03 9.57
N ALA A 112 -3.37 11.83 8.60
CA ALA A 112 -3.43 13.29 8.68
C ALA A 112 -4.87 13.83 8.72
N ALA A 113 -5.82 13.12 8.12
CA ALA A 113 -7.25 13.43 8.16
C ALA A 113 -7.94 13.01 9.48
N GLY A 114 -7.22 12.40 10.43
CA GLY A 114 -7.78 11.95 11.70
C GLY A 114 -8.71 10.75 11.57
N VAL A 115 -8.60 9.98 10.49
CA VAL A 115 -9.39 8.75 10.30
C VAL A 115 -8.93 7.70 11.30
N GLU A 116 -9.89 7.03 11.93
CA GLU A 116 -9.60 5.89 12.79
C GLU A 116 -8.88 4.79 12.00
N LEU A 117 -7.67 4.47 12.46
CA LEU A 117 -6.83 3.44 11.85
C LEU A 117 -7.18 2.06 12.42
N PRO A 118 -6.87 0.97 11.69
CA PRO A 118 -7.08 -0.39 12.20
C PRO A 118 -6.43 -0.60 13.58
N GLU A 119 -7.11 -1.34 14.46
CA GLU A 119 -6.68 -1.56 15.86
C GLU A 119 -5.21 -2.02 15.95
N ALA A 120 -4.82 -2.98 15.11
CA ALA A 120 -3.45 -3.50 15.06
C ALA A 120 -2.40 -2.42 14.77
N VAL A 121 -2.75 -1.38 13.98
CA VAL A 121 -1.86 -0.25 13.70
C VAL A 121 -1.72 0.64 14.93
N ASN A 122 -2.83 0.94 15.60
CA ASN A 122 -2.83 1.73 16.83
C ASN A 122 -2.04 1.03 17.95
N MET A 123 -2.09 -0.30 18.02
CA MET A 123 -1.24 -1.09 18.94
C MET A 123 0.25 -0.81 18.73
N PHE A 124 0.72 -0.81 17.48
CA PHE A 124 2.12 -0.50 17.17
C PHE A 124 2.50 0.94 17.50
N CYS A 125 1.64 1.92 17.18
CA CYS A 125 1.86 3.32 17.53
C CYS A 125 2.03 3.50 19.05
N ASN A 126 1.11 2.92 19.83
CA ASN A 126 1.17 2.95 21.29
C ASN A 126 2.43 2.27 21.85
N ALA A 127 2.87 1.15 21.26
CA ALA A 127 4.09 0.46 21.67
C ALA A 127 5.34 1.31 21.41
N ILE A 128 5.40 1.98 20.25
CA ILE A 128 6.50 2.91 19.93
C ILE A 128 6.53 4.07 20.92
N GLU A 129 5.38 4.69 21.22
CA GLU A 129 5.32 5.83 22.15
C GLU A 129 5.74 5.44 23.57
N LYS A 130 5.27 4.29 24.07
CA LYS A 130 5.50 3.86 25.46
C LYS A 130 6.83 3.16 25.68
N ALA A 131 7.24 2.33 24.74
CA ALA A 131 8.37 1.42 24.89
C ALA A 131 9.51 1.71 23.90
N ALA A 132 9.36 2.72 23.02
CA ALA A 132 10.32 3.06 21.97
C ALA A 132 10.74 1.85 21.12
N ASN A 133 9.81 0.91 20.91
CA ASN A 133 9.94 -0.23 20.00
C ASN A 133 8.55 -0.75 19.58
N VAL A 134 8.48 -1.41 18.43
CA VAL A 134 7.21 -1.92 17.88
C VAL A 134 6.67 -3.16 18.59
N PHE A 135 7.50 -3.86 19.37
CA PHE A 135 7.12 -5.12 20.02
C PHE A 135 6.54 -4.91 21.43
N GLY A 136 6.69 -3.71 22.00
CA GLY A 136 6.22 -3.39 23.35
C GLY A 136 7.11 -3.92 24.47
N ALA A 137 8.29 -4.48 24.15
CA ALA A 137 9.21 -5.00 25.16
C ALA A 137 9.75 -3.87 26.07
N PRO A 138 9.87 -4.06 27.39
CA PRO A 138 10.36 -3.03 28.30
C PRO A 138 11.78 -2.55 27.93
N PRO A 139 12.08 -1.24 28.05
CA PRO A 139 13.43 -0.73 27.82
C PRO A 139 14.51 -1.38 28.69
N ALA A 140 14.15 -1.85 29.89
CA ALA A 140 15.06 -2.52 30.83
C ALA A 140 15.61 -3.85 30.29
N GLU A 141 14.82 -4.59 29.50
CA GLU A 141 15.17 -5.92 28.97
C GLU A 141 16.01 -5.85 27.67
N ARG A 142 16.28 -4.63 27.15
CA ARG A 142 16.97 -4.45 25.86
C ARG A 142 18.40 -4.97 25.84
N ALA A 143 19.01 -5.12 27.01
CA ALA A 143 20.39 -5.56 27.19
C ALA A 143 20.49 -7.04 27.61
N ASP A 144 19.37 -7.75 27.80
CA ASP A 144 19.36 -9.12 28.35
C ASP A 144 20.04 -10.16 27.44
N TRP A 145 20.29 -9.81 26.18
CA TRP A 145 21.03 -10.63 25.23
C TRP A 145 22.56 -10.44 25.33
N LEU A 146 23.04 -9.45 26.10
CA LEU A 146 24.47 -9.24 26.34
C LEU A 146 25.01 -10.29 27.34
N PRO A 147 26.22 -10.83 27.10
CA PRO A 147 26.83 -11.85 27.95
C PRO A 147 27.30 -11.32 29.31
#